data_AF-A0A453FTE6-F1
#
_entry.id   AF-A0A453FTE6-F1
#
_cell.length_a   1.000
_cell.length_b   1.000
_cell.length_c   1.000
_cell.angle_alpha   90.00
_cell.angle_beta   90.00
_cell.angle_gamma   90.00
#
_symmetry.space_group_name_H-M   'P 1'
#
loop_
_entity.id
_entity.type
_entity.pdbx_description
1 polymer ?
#
loop_
_entity_poly.entity_id
_entity_poly.type
_entity_poly.pdbx_seq_one_letter_code
_entity_poly.pdbx_strand_id
1 'polypeptide(L)'
;RTNFANYGKGASNYDKTSDLFGDGIFTADGDKWRQHRKIASYDFSARALRDFSGGVFNRDAAKLAHIVSGNAAAKQPMDFQDLLMKATMDSIFTIAVGVDLDTLSGSEEGSRFAAALDDASEFTLLRFVNAFWKVSRFLNVGAEAALRRRIEVVDEFMYKRIRARAEEISDGDIGKAHDTVSM
;
A
#
# COMPACT_ATOMS: atom_id res chain seq x y z
N ARG A 1 28.99 10.03 -16.02
CA ARG A 1 27.75 9.41 -15.47
C ARG A 1 26.56 9.94 -16.28
N THR A 2 26.15 9.32 -17.39
CA THR A 2 25.09 9.89 -18.27
C THR A 2 24.21 8.88 -19.03
N ASN A 3 24.26 7.58 -18.77
CA ASN A 3 23.51 6.59 -19.58
C ASN A 3 22.28 5.98 -18.86
N PHE A 4 21.54 6.77 -18.07
CA PHE A 4 20.40 6.25 -17.29
C PHE A 4 19.26 5.71 -18.17
N ALA A 5 19.09 6.27 -19.37
CA ALA A 5 18.05 5.85 -20.31
C ALA A 5 18.15 4.37 -20.71
N ASN A 6 19.34 3.76 -20.64
CA ASN A 6 19.56 2.36 -21.00
C ASN A 6 19.32 1.36 -19.85
N TYR A 7 19.03 1.83 -18.62
CA TYR A 7 18.89 0.98 -17.42
C TYR A 7 17.52 1.17 -16.76
N GLY A 8 16.45 1.06 -17.54
CA GLY A 8 15.07 0.98 -17.02
C GLY A 8 14.77 -0.40 -16.40
N LYS A 9 13.65 -0.52 -15.70
CA LYS A 9 13.15 -1.79 -15.15
C LYS A 9 12.80 -2.79 -16.24
N GLY A 10 12.36 -2.29 -17.39
CA GLY A 10 12.13 -3.06 -18.61
C GLY A 10 10.77 -3.76 -18.68
N ALA A 11 10.39 -4.14 -19.90
CA ALA A 11 9.07 -4.72 -20.20
C ALA A 11 8.78 -6.02 -19.44
N SER A 12 9.81 -6.84 -19.19
CA SER A 12 9.69 -8.09 -18.44
C SER A 12 9.30 -7.87 -16.98
N ASN A 13 9.76 -6.77 -16.36
CA ASN A 13 9.36 -6.40 -15.00
C ASN A 13 7.94 -5.84 -15.01
N TYR A 14 7.63 -4.94 -15.96
CA TYR A 14 6.30 -4.36 -16.12
C TYR A 14 5.23 -5.44 -16.29
N ASP A 15 5.44 -6.41 -17.18
CA ASP A 15 4.51 -7.51 -17.46
C ASP A 15 4.23 -8.39 -16.24
N LYS A 16 5.22 -8.57 -15.34
CA LYS A 16 5.02 -9.34 -14.10
C LYS A 16 4.31 -8.56 -13.01
N THR A 17 4.47 -7.25 -12.95
CA THR A 17 4.12 -6.43 -11.77
C THR A 17 2.95 -5.47 -11.99
N SER A 18 2.61 -5.17 -13.25
CA SER A 18 1.55 -4.22 -13.62
C SER A 18 0.16 -4.61 -13.15
N ASP A 19 -0.14 -5.91 -13.00
CA ASP A 19 -1.46 -6.32 -12.51
C ASP A 19 -1.75 -5.83 -11.08
N LEU A 20 -0.72 -5.78 -10.21
CA LEU A 20 -0.87 -5.32 -8.82
C LEU A 20 -0.60 -3.82 -8.67
N PHE A 21 0.44 -3.32 -9.34
CA PHE A 21 0.94 -1.96 -9.12
C PHE A 21 0.56 -0.96 -10.22
N GLY A 22 -0.18 -1.41 -11.25
CA GLY A 22 -0.63 -0.58 -12.37
C GLY A 22 0.52 0.07 -13.14
N ASP A 23 0.29 1.30 -13.61
CA ASP A 23 1.27 2.17 -14.27
C ASP A 23 2.04 3.07 -13.27
N GLY A 24 2.16 2.63 -12.01
CA GLY A 24 2.69 3.44 -10.92
C GLY A 24 4.22 3.53 -10.84
N ILE A 25 4.69 4.13 -9.75
CA ILE A 25 6.13 4.36 -9.48
C ILE A 25 6.96 3.07 -9.44
N PHE A 26 6.35 1.93 -9.14
CA PHE A 26 7.02 0.63 -9.06
C PHE A 26 7.18 -0.05 -10.42
N THR A 27 6.32 0.23 -11.40
CA THR A 27 6.26 -0.50 -12.67
C THR A 27 6.69 0.35 -13.87
N ALA A 28 6.34 1.63 -13.89
CA ALA A 28 6.64 2.53 -14.98
C ALA A 28 8.14 2.80 -15.11
N ASP A 29 8.55 3.15 -16.33
CA ASP A 29 9.88 3.63 -16.73
C ASP A 29 9.77 5.02 -17.40
N GLY A 30 10.93 5.65 -17.63
CA GLY A 30 11.02 6.89 -18.42
C GLY A 30 10.31 8.09 -17.80
N ASP A 31 9.62 8.88 -18.62
CA ASP A 31 8.96 10.11 -18.18
C ASP A 31 7.80 9.88 -17.23
N LYS A 32 7.00 8.82 -17.46
CA LYS A 32 5.93 8.42 -16.53
C LYS A 32 6.48 8.20 -15.12
N TRP A 33 7.56 7.42 -15.02
CA TRP A 33 8.22 7.20 -13.73
C TRP A 33 8.76 8.50 -13.13
N ARG A 34 9.40 9.37 -13.93
CA ARG A 34 9.91 10.66 -13.44
C ARG A 34 8.80 11.53 -12.85
N GLN A 35 7.62 11.56 -13.49
CA GLN A 35 6.46 12.29 -12.99
C GLN A 35 5.98 11.73 -11.65
N HIS A 36 5.69 10.43 -11.57
CA HIS A 36 5.27 9.79 -10.31
C HIS A 36 6.31 9.95 -9.20
N ARG A 37 7.60 9.78 -9.52
CA ARG A 37 8.69 9.93 -8.56
C ARG A 37 8.80 11.35 -8.03
N LYS A 38 8.59 12.36 -8.88
CA LYS A 38 8.61 13.77 -8.49
C LYS A 38 7.49 14.07 -7.49
N ILE A 39 6.26 13.64 -7.77
CA ILE A 39 5.12 13.83 -6.86
C ILE A 39 5.41 13.17 -5.51
N ALA A 40 5.73 11.88 -5.51
CA ALA A 40 6.04 11.13 -4.28
C ALA A 40 7.23 11.72 -3.50
N SER A 41 8.21 12.36 -4.16
CA SER A 41 9.34 12.97 -3.45
C SER A 41 8.96 14.17 -2.58
N TYR A 42 7.86 14.86 -2.90
CA TYR A 42 7.34 15.94 -2.05
C TYR A 42 6.63 15.37 -0.83
N ASP A 43 5.80 14.35 -1.03
CA ASP A 43 5.02 13.69 0.04
C ASP A 43 5.93 12.96 1.05
N PHE A 44 7.02 12.37 0.58
CA PHE A 44 8.03 11.71 1.41
C PHE A 44 9.29 12.57 1.65
N SER A 45 9.15 13.89 1.66
CA SER A 45 10.27 14.77 2.01
C SER A 45 10.69 14.59 3.47
N ALA A 46 11.95 14.85 3.81
CA ALA A 46 12.45 14.73 5.19
C ALA A 46 11.70 15.63 6.18
N ARG A 47 11.09 16.72 5.70
CA ARG A 47 10.21 17.58 6.50
C ARG A 47 8.86 16.90 6.71
N ALA A 48 8.22 16.43 5.63
CA ALA A 48 6.93 15.76 5.72
C ALA A 48 6.99 14.50 6.62
N LEU A 49 8.04 13.69 6.48
CA LEU A 49 8.26 12.53 7.35
C LEU A 49 8.43 12.91 8.82
N ARG A 50 9.19 13.98 9.11
CA ARG A 50 9.41 14.43 10.48
C ARG A 50 8.14 14.99 11.12
N ASP A 51 7.42 15.83 10.37
CA ASP A 51 6.31 16.61 10.89
C ASP A 51 5.02 15.77 10.97
N PHE A 52 4.85 14.79 10.07
CA PHE A 52 3.61 13.99 10.00
C PHE A 52 3.79 12.52 10.37
N SER A 53 4.93 11.89 10.07
CA SER A 53 5.10 10.44 10.30
C SER A 53 5.57 10.10 11.71
N GLY A 54 6.27 11.00 12.41
CA GLY A 54 6.79 10.73 13.76
C GLY A 54 5.70 10.36 14.77
N GLY A 55 4.55 11.05 14.72
CA GLY A 55 3.41 10.73 15.58
C GLY A 55 2.80 9.37 15.28
N VAL A 56 2.67 9.02 14.00
CA VAL A 56 2.14 7.72 13.55
C VAL A 56 3.06 6.58 13.99
N PHE A 57 4.36 6.69 13.72
CA PHE A 57 5.32 5.66 14.12
C PHE A 57 5.36 5.47 15.63
N ASN A 58 5.35 6.55 16.42
CA ASN A 58 5.34 6.45 17.87
C ASN A 58 4.06 5.79 18.40
N ARG A 59 2.90 6.13 17.81
CA ARG A 59 1.61 5.52 18.15
C ARG A 59 1.62 4.03 17.88
N ASP A 60 2.03 3.61 16.69
CA ASP A 60 1.99 2.20 16.28
C ASP A 60 3.07 1.39 17.00
N ALA A 61 4.25 1.98 17.26
CA ALA A 61 5.29 1.39 18.10
C ALA A 61 4.82 1.21 19.55
N ALA A 62 4.06 2.16 20.11
CA ALA A 62 3.48 2.03 21.44
C ALA A 62 2.42 0.91 21.50
N LYS A 63 1.55 0.81 20.48
CA LYS A 63 0.58 -0.30 20.34
C LYS A 63 1.32 -1.64 20.30
N LEU A 64 2.34 -1.76 19.45
CA LEU A 64 3.16 -2.96 19.32
C LEU A 64 3.85 -3.31 20.65
N ALA A 65 4.48 -2.35 21.31
CA ALA A 65 5.17 -2.56 22.58
C ALA A 65 4.21 -3.05 23.67
N HIS A 66 2.96 -2.54 23.69
CA HIS A 66 1.94 -3.03 24.61
C HIS A 66 1.56 -4.49 24.33
N ILE A 67 1.34 -4.86 23.07
CA ILE A 67 1.02 -6.25 22.68
C ILE A 67 2.16 -7.19 23.08
N VAL A 68 3.40 -6.83 22.73
CA VAL A 68 4.59 -7.63 23.05
C VAL A 68 4.76 -7.78 24.56
N SER A 69 4.61 -6.70 25.32
CA SER A 69 4.73 -6.73 26.78
C SER A 69 3.65 -7.60 27.43
N GLY A 70 2.40 -7.51 26.95
CA GLY A 70 1.29 -8.34 27.43
C GLY A 70 1.53 -9.82 27.17
N ASN A 71 1.92 -10.18 25.95
CA ASN A 71 2.21 -11.56 25.58
C ASN A 71 3.41 -12.11 26.37
N ALA A 72 4.46 -11.31 26.55
CA ALA A 72 5.63 -11.69 27.35
C ALA A 72 5.28 -11.94 28.82
N ALA A 73 4.49 -11.07 29.43
CA ALA A 73 4.00 -11.24 30.80
C ALA A 73 3.13 -12.50 30.96
N ALA A 74 2.31 -12.80 29.95
CA ALA A 74 1.49 -14.00 29.89
C ALA A 74 2.26 -15.26 29.45
N LYS A 75 3.56 -15.15 29.15
CA LYS A 75 4.42 -16.22 28.59
C LYS A 75 3.82 -16.87 27.34
N GLN A 76 3.09 -16.09 26.54
CA GLN A 76 2.49 -16.55 25.29
C GLN A 76 3.52 -16.48 24.15
N PRO A 77 3.61 -17.52 23.31
CA PRO A 77 4.41 -17.44 22.08
C PRO A 77 3.81 -16.37 21.17
N MET A 78 4.68 -15.67 20.45
CA MET A 78 4.27 -14.62 19.51
C MET A 78 5.10 -14.70 18.24
N ASP A 79 4.45 -14.47 17.10
CA ASP A 79 5.13 -14.29 15.82
C ASP A 79 5.55 -12.82 15.69
N PHE A 80 6.84 -12.56 15.89
CA PHE A 80 7.36 -11.20 15.83
C PHE A 80 7.41 -10.64 14.39
N GLN A 81 7.50 -11.51 13.38
CA GLN A 81 7.49 -11.08 11.99
C GLN A 81 6.10 -10.57 11.60
N ASP A 82 5.04 -11.31 11.94
CA ASP A 82 3.65 -10.89 11.72
C ASP A 82 3.35 -9.56 12.42
N LEU A 83 3.77 -9.43 13.68
CA LEU A 83 3.59 -8.19 14.45
C LEU A 83 4.31 -6.98 13.83
N LEU A 84 5.54 -7.15 13.38
CA LEU A 84 6.28 -6.09 12.69
C LEU A 84 5.66 -5.74 11.34
N MET A 85 5.15 -6.74 10.61
CA MET A 85 4.48 -6.51 9.33
C MET A 85 3.21 -5.69 9.53
N LYS A 86 2.36 -6.06 10.50
CA LYS A 86 1.16 -5.31 10.88
C LYS A 86 1.46 -3.87 11.29
N ALA A 87 2.44 -3.67 12.18
CA ALA A 87 2.86 -2.34 12.60
C ALA A 87 3.35 -1.50 11.41
N THR A 88 4.14 -2.10 10.51
CA THR A 88 4.64 -1.40 9.31
C THR A 88 3.50 -1.04 8.36
N MET A 89 2.53 -1.94 8.16
CA MET A 89 1.38 -1.73 7.30
C MET A 89 0.47 -0.61 7.84
N ASP A 90 0.15 -0.64 9.14
CA ASP A 90 -0.64 0.40 9.81
C ASP A 90 0.02 1.78 9.64
N SER A 91 1.33 1.86 9.88
CA SER A 91 2.07 3.12 9.74
C SER A 91 2.13 3.62 8.30
N ILE A 92 2.51 2.77 7.34
CA ILE A 92 2.71 3.23 5.96
C ILE A 92 1.40 3.62 5.29
N PHE A 93 0.29 2.91 5.56
CA PHE A 93 -1.02 3.27 5.02
C PHE A 93 -1.59 4.53 5.67
N THR A 94 -1.33 4.74 6.96
CA THR A 94 -1.68 6.00 7.62
C THR A 94 -0.90 7.16 7.02
N ILE A 95 0.40 7.01 6.78
CA ILE A 95 1.26 8.08 6.26
C ILE A 95 1.00 8.35 4.77
N ALA A 96 0.91 7.31 3.95
CA ALA A 96 0.87 7.43 2.49
C ALA A 96 -0.55 7.68 1.96
N VAL A 97 -1.57 7.12 2.61
CA VAL A 97 -2.96 7.12 2.13
C VAL A 97 -3.90 7.82 3.12
N GLY A 98 -3.42 8.15 4.33
CA GLY A 98 -4.26 8.76 5.38
C GLY A 98 -5.22 7.76 6.03
N VAL A 99 -4.99 6.46 5.89
CA VAL A 99 -5.91 5.41 6.36
C VAL A 99 -5.24 4.59 7.45
N ASP A 100 -5.86 4.58 8.64
CA ASP A 100 -5.48 3.66 9.71
C ASP A 100 -6.13 2.29 9.44
N LEU A 101 -5.31 1.29 9.14
CA LEU A 101 -5.78 -0.08 8.95
C LEU A 101 -6.11 -0.76 10.28
N ASP A 102 -5.46 -0.32 11.37
CA ASP A 102 -5.58 -0.84 12.73
C ASP A 102 -5.48 -2.39 12.82
N THR A 103 -4.55 -2.96 12.05
CA THR A 103 -4.33 -4.42 12.00
C THR A 103 -3.74 -4.95 13.30
N LEU A 104 -2.96 -4.14 14.04
CA LEU A 104 -2.46 -4.49 15.37
C LEU A 104 -3.59 -4.68 16.41
N SER A 105 -4.71 -3.98 16.24
CA SER A 105 -5.86 -4.08 17.14
C SER A 105 -6.91 -5.10 16.65
N GLY A 106 -6.66 -5.77 15.52
CA GLY A 106 -7.54 -6.80 14.98
C GLY A 106 -8.69 -6.29 14.10
N SER A 107 -8.55 -5.11 13.48
CA SER A 107 -9.50 -4.61 12.47
C SER A 107 -9.75 -5.65 11.37
N GLU A 108 -11.00 -6.05 11.16
CA GLU A 108 -11.35 -7.08 10.17
C GLU A 108 -11.09 -6.60 8.74
N GLU A 109 -11.58 -5.40 8.38
CA GLU A 109 -11.41 -4.84 7.04
C GLU A 109 -9.93 -4.56 6.75
N GLY A 110 -9.21 -3.95 7.70
CA GLY A 110 -7.79 -3.64 7.56
C GLY A 110 -6.94 -4.91 7.46
N SER A 111 -7.23 -5.93 8.27
CA SER A 111 -6.50 -7.20 8.24
C SER A 111 -6.78 -7.98 6.96
N ARG A 112 -8.02 -7.97 6.46
CA ARG A 112 -8.37 -8.58 5.16
C ARG A 112 -7.63 -7.89 4.01
N PHE A 113 -7.57 -6.57 4.02
CA PHE A 113 -6.81 -5.81 3.03
C PHE A 113 -5.31 -6.10 3.10
N ALA A 114 -4.71 -6.02 4.29
CA ALA A 114 -3.28 -6.26 4.49
C ALA A 114 -2.87 -7.67 4.05
N ALA A 115 -3.64 -8.69 4.42
CA ALA A 115 -3.41 -10.06 4.00
C ALA A 115 -3.57 -10.24 2.48
N ALA A 116 -4.58 -9.60 1.86
CA ALA A 116 -4.74 -9.67 0.41
C ALA A 116 -3.57 -9.00 -0.34
N LEU A 117 -3.06 -7.88 0.17
CA LEU A 117 -1.91 -7.19 -0.41
C LEU A 117 -0.61 -8.00 -0.26
N ASP A 118 -0.41 -8.66 0.88
CA ASP A 118 0.74 -9.52 1.12
C ASP A 118 0.71 -10.77 0.20
N ASP A 119 -0.42 -11.49 0.17
CA ASP A 119 -0.64 -12.62 -0.75
C ASP A 119 -0.42 -12.19 -2.22
N ALA A 120 -0.97 -11.04 -2.62
CA ALA A 120 -0.82 -10.54 -3.99
C ALA A 120 0.64 -10.22 -4.32
N SER A 121 1.39 -9.69 -3.35
CA SER A 121 2.82 -9.40 -3.49
C SER A 121 3.62 -10.69 -3.61
N GLU A 122 3.33 -11.71 -2.80
CA GLU A 122 3.96 -13.03 -2.87
C GLU A 122 3.70 -13.69 -4.23
N PHE A 123 2.45 -13.77 -4.68
CA PHE A 123 2.12 -14.38 -5.97
C PHE A 123 2.74 -13.60 -7.14
N THR A 124 2.84 -12.28 -7.04
CA THR A 124 3.55 -11.45 -8.02
C THR A 124 5.05 -11.79 -8.05
N LEU A 125 5.67 -12.00 -6.88
CA LEU A 125 7.07 -12.43 -6.78
C LEU A 125 7.30 -13.83 -7.37
N LEU A 126 6.34 -14.76 -7.23
CA LEU A 126 6.43 -16.09 -7.83
C LEU A 126 6.58 -16.05 -9.36
N ARG A 127 6.07 -15.02 -10.04
CA ARG A 127 6.23 -14.83 -11.50
C ARG A 127 7.70 -14.64 -11.91
N PHE A 128 8.57 -14.23 -10.99
CA PHE A 128 10.00 -14.08 -11.27
C PHE A 128 10.76 -15.41 -11.29
N VAL A 129 10.24 -16.42 -10.58
CA VAL A 129 10.85 -17.77 -10.53
C VAL A 129 10.12 -18.79 -11.40
N ASN A 130 8.82 -18.59 -11.66
CA ASN A 130 8.02 -19.48 -12.49
C ASN A 130 7.94 -19.01 -13.94
N ALA A 131 8.69 -19.63 -14.85
CA ALA A 131 8.65 -19.31 -16.29
C ALA A 131 7.29 -19.58 -16.96
N PHE A 132 6.44 -20.44 -16.39
CA PHE A 132 5.14 -20.83 -16.93
C PHE A 132 3.97 -20.02 -16.35
N TRP A 133 4.24 -18.91 -15.65
CA TRP A 133 3.21 -18.09 -15.03
C TRP A 133 2.15 -17.59 -16.04
N LYS A 134 2.54 -17.26 -17.28
CA LYS A 134 1.60 -16.83 -18.33
C LYS A 134 0.60 -17.92 -18.72
N VAL A 135 1.02 -19.19 -18.72
CA VAL A 135 0.12 -20.33 -18.99
C VAL A 135 -0.85 -20.49 -17.83
N SER A 136 -0.35 -20.41 -16.59
CA SER A 136 -1.19 -20.47 -15.39
C SER A 136 -2.20 -19.32 -15.34
N ARG A 137 -1.81 -18.12 -15.78
CA ARG A 137 -2.66 -16.94 -15.94
C ARG A 137 -3.70 -17.15 -17.02
N PHE A 138 -3.32 -17.66 -18.18
CA PHE A 138 -4.24 -17.93 -19.29
C PHE A 138 -5.32 -18.95 -18.90
N LEU A 139 -4.93 -20.01 -18.19
CA LEU A 139 -5.86 -21.02 -17.68
C LEU A 139 -6.61 -20.57 -16.42
N ASN A 140 -6.21 -19.45 -15.82
CA ASN A 140 -6.73 -18.93 -14.55
C ASN A 140 -6.76 -20.00 -13.45
N VAL A 141 -5.60 -20.58 -13.14
CA VAL A 141 -5.44 -21.64 -12.11
C VAL A 141 -4.31 -21.34 -11.13
N GLY A 142 -4.34 -22.00 -9.98
CA GLY A 142 -3.28 -21.93 -8.97
C GLY A 142 -3.05 -20.53 -8.41
N ALA A 143 -1.79 -20.15 -8.25
CA ALA A 143 -1.38 -18.84 -7.72
C ALA A 143 -1.90 -17.66 -8.55
N GLU A 144 -2.02 -17.80 -9.86
CA GLU A 144 -2.50 -16.73 -10.74
C GLU A 144 -4.00 -16.44 -10.54
N ALA A 145 -4.81 -17.49 -10.36
CA ALA A 145 -6.22 -17.32 -10.00
C ALA A 145 -6.39 -16.72 -8.61
N ALA A 146 -5.54 -17.10 -7.66
CA ALA A 146 -5.53 -16.52 -6.32
C ALA A 146 -5.14 -15.03 -6.38
N LEU A 147 -4.06 -14.69 -7.09
CA LEU A 147 -3.60 -13.32 -7.31
C LEU A 147 -4.70 -12.42 -7.85
N ARG A 148 -5.43 -12.86 -8.87
CA ARG A 148 -6.56 -12.09 -9.41
C ARG A 148 -7.60 -11.75 -8.35
N ARG A 149 -8.02 -12.73 -7.54
CA ARG A 149 -8.98 -12.51 -6.44
C ARG A 149 -8.43 -11.59 -5.35
N ARG A 150 -7.12 -11.64 -5.08
CA ARG A 150 -6.48 -10.77 -4.10
C ARG A 150 -6.42 -9.32 -4.58
N ILE A 151 -6.06 -9.12 -5.85
CA ILE A 151 -6.09 -7.80 -6.48
C ILE A 151 -7.49 -7.19 -6.41
N GLU A 152 -8.55 -7.98 -6.66
CA GLU A 152 -9.94 -7.50 -6.54
C GLU A 152 -10.24 -6.95 -5.13
N VAL A 153 -9.76 -7.61 -4.06
CA VAL A 153 -9.92 -7.13 -2.67
C VAL A 153 -9.12 -5.84 -2.42
N VAL A 154 -7.89 -5.77 -2.92
CA VAL A 154 -7.02 -4.59 -2.81
C VAL A 154 -7.67 -3.39 -3.52
N ASP A 155 -8.12 -3.59 -4.76
CA ASP A 155 -8.77 -2.57 -5.58
C ASP A 155 -10.07 -2.10 -4.93
N GLU A 156 -10.92 -3.02 -4.46
CA GLU A 156 -12.18 -2.66 -3.78
C GLU A 156 -11.93 -1.73 -2.60
N PHE A 157 -10.96 -2.08 -1.75
CA PHE A 157 -10.57 -1.27 -0.59
C PHE A 157 -10.03 0.10 -1.02
N MET A 158 -9.08 0.14 -1.97
CA MET A 158 -8.46 1.39 -2.40
C MET A 158 -9.44 2.31 -3.12
N TYR A 159 -10.27 1.80 -4.03
CA TYR A 159 -11.27 2.60 -4.72
C TYR A 159 -12.37 3.10 -3.79
N LYS A 160 -12.75 2.33 -2.76
CA LYS A 160 -13.64 2.82 -1.70
C LYS A 160 -13.06 4.06 -1.02
N ARG A 161 -11.77 4.03 -0.67
CA ARG A 161 -11.08 5.17 -0.03
C ARG A 161 -10.93 6.37 -0.96
N ILE A 162 -10.59 6.14 -2.22
CA ILE A 162 -10.50 7.21 -3.24
C ILE A 162 -11.85 7.90 -3.43
N ARG A 163 -12.94 7.14 -3.54
CA ARG A 163 -14.29 7.70 -3.68
C ARG A 163 -14.70 8.54 -2.47
N ALA A 164 -14.52 8.01 -1.27
CA ALA A 164 -14.82 8.74 -0.04
C ALA A 164 -14.05 10.07 0.02
N ARG A 165 -12.76 10.05 -0.34
CA ARG A 165 -11.95 11.27 -0.37
C ARG A 165 -12.39 12.27 -1.43
N ALA A 166 -12.84 11.80 -2.60
CA ALA A 166 -13.36 12.66 -3.65
C ALA A 166 -14.67 13.36 -3.23
N GLU A 167 -15.55 12.63 -2.53
CA GLU A 167 -16.80 13.17 -1.98
C GLU A 167 -16.53 14.25 -0.91
N GLU A 168 -15.61 13.98 0.03
CA GLU A 168 -15.20 14.97 1.05
C GLU A 168 -14.69 16.29 0.45
N ILE A 169 -13.92 16.21 -0.64
CA ILE A 169 -13.38 17.39 -1.33
C ILE A 169 -14.52 18.16 -2.02
N SER A 170 -15.44 17.45 -2.68
CA SER A 170 -16.60 18.04 -3.34
C SER A 170 -17.49 18.79 -2.34
N ASP A 171 -17.82 18.17 -1.20
CA ASP A 171 -18.67 18.78 -0.17
C ASP A 171 -17.97 19.97 0.50
N GLY A 172 -16.65 19.90 0.70
CA GLY A 172 -15.86 21.01 1.23
C GLY A 172 -15.80 22.23 0.31
N ASP A 173 -15.78 22.03 -1.01
CA ASP A 173 -15.85 23.11 -2.00
C ASP A 173 -17.25 23.74 -2.08
N ILE A 174 -18.32 22.93 -1.91
CA ILE A 174 -19.70 23.42 -1.82
C ILE A 174 -19.90 24.26 -0.55
N GLY A 175 -19.34 23.86 0.59
CA GLY A 175 -19.38 24.63 1.84
C GLY A 175 -18.69 26.00 1.72
N LYS A 176 -17.52 26.06 1.07
CA LYS A 176 -16.81 27.33 0.83
C LYS A 176 -17.53 28.26 -0.16
N ALA A 177 -18.23 27.70 -1.15
CA ALA A 177 -19.04 28.47 -2.09
C ALA A 177 -20.29 29.07 -1.42
N HIS A 178 -20.88 28.39 -0.44
CA HIS A 178 -22.03 28.91 0.31
C HIS A 178 -21.66 30.06 1.25
N ASP A 179 -20.48 30.02 1.86
CA ASP A 179 -19.97 31.07 2.75
C ASP A 179 -19.54 32.35 2.01
N THR A 180 -19.18 32.25 0.72
CA THR A 180 -18.81 33.41 -0.11
C THR A 180 -20.02 34.13 -0.72
N VAL A 181 -21.20 33.50 -0.74
CA VAL A 181 -22.46 34.11 -1.23
C VAL A 181 -23.25 34.76 -0.09
N SER A 182 -22.86 34.53 1.17
CA SER A 182 -23.50 35.11 2.37
C SER A 182 -22.76 36.34 2.96
N MET A 183 -21.83 36.94 2.22
CA MET A 183 -21.15 38.20 2.58
C MET A 183 -21.50 39.34 1.62
#